data_AF-A0A0H4WXV6-F1
#
_entry.id   AF-A0A0H4WXV6-F1
#
_cell.length_a   1.000
_cell.length_b   1.000
_cell.length_c   1.000
_cell.angle_alpha   90.00
_cell.angle_beta   90.00
_cell.angle_gamma   90.00
#
_symmetry.space_group_name_H-M   'P 1'
#
loop_
_entity.id
_entity.type
_entity.pdbx_description
1 polymer ?
#
loop_
_entity_poly.entity_id
_entity_poly.type
_entity_poly.pdbx_seq_one_letter_code
_entity_poly.pdbx_strand_id
1 'polypeptide(L)' 'MQSTYFIRLGTPLVEVAALTGFSDQSHLTRHFKRITSITPGAFAQKVR' A
#
# COMPACT_ATOMS: atom_id res chain seq x y z
N MET A 1 6.91 -2.55 6.17
CA MET A 1 7.62 -2.11 4.94
C MET A 1 7.45 -3.05 3.74
N GLN A 2 6.86 -4.25 3.86
CA GLN A 2 6.66 -5.14 2.69
C GLN A 2 5.62 -4.64 1.66
N SER A 3 4.68 -3.78 2.04
CA SER A 3 3.65 -3.28 1.12
C SER A 3 4.21 -2.44 -0.04
N THR A 4 5.33 -1.75 0.14
CA THR A 4 5.97 -0.97 -0.95
C THR A 4 6.50 -1.87 -2.07
N TYR A 5 6.92 -3.10 -1.77
CA TYR A 5 7.39 -4.06 -2.77
C TYR A 5 6.27 -4.42 -3.76
N PHE A 6 5.13 -4.87 -3.26
CA PHE A 6 3.98 -5.22 -4.10
C PHE A 6 3.42 -4.01 -4.85
N ILE A 7 3.39 -2.83 -4.23
CA ILE A 7 2.95 -1.61 -4.92
C ILE A 7 3.85 -1.28 -6.12
N ARG A 8 5.17 -1.47 -6.00
CA ARG A 8 6.11 -1.27 -7.12
C ARG A 8 5.95 -2.30 -8.24
N LEU A 9 5.44 -3.48 -7.91
CA LEU A 9 5.08 -4.50 -8.91
C LEU A 9 3.74 -4.21 -9.61
N GLY A 10 3.04 -3.12 -9.25
CA GLY A 10 1.75 -2.77 -9.81
C GLY A 10 0.58 -3.59 -9.25
N THR A 11 0.79 -4.32 -8.15
CA THR A 11 -0.26 -5.11 -7.49
C THR A 11 -1.41 -4.19 -7.02
N PRO A 12 -2.68 -4.55 -7.29
CA PRO A 12 -3.84 -3.79 -6.79
C PRO A 12 -3.80 -3.60 -5.27
N LEU A 13 -4.08 -2.40 -4.78
CA LEU A 13 -3.94 -2.07 -3.35
C LEU A 13 -4.80 -2.94 -2.42
N VAL A 14 -5.93 -3.45 -2.90
CA VAL A 14 -6.77 -4.40 -2.16
C VAL A 14 -6.08 -5.73 -1.94
N GLU A 15 -5.32 -6.20 -2.93
CA GLU A 15 -4.54 -7.44 -2.86
C GLU A 15 -3.28 -7.21 -2.02
N VAL A 16 -2.64 -6.04 -2.13
CA VAL A 16 -1.53 -5.66 -1.23
C VAL A 16 -1.96 -5.70 0.23
N ALA A 17 -3.18 -5.26 0.55
CA ALA A 17 -3.69 -5.32 1.92
C ALA A 17 -3.76 -6.77 2.42
N ALA A 18 -4.35 -7.68 1.63
CA ALA A 18 -4.43 -9.11 1.97
C ALA A 18 -3.04 -9.75 2.10
N LEU A 19 -2.13 -9.48 1.14
CA LEU A 19 -0.78 -10.05 1.11
C LEU A 19 0.11 -9.58 2.28
N THR A 20 -0.19 -8.43 2.86
CA THR A 20 0.60 -7.85 3.95
C THR A 20 -0.09 -7.89 5.32
N GLY A 21 -1.19 -8.64 5.42
CA GLY A 21 -1.88 -8.92 6.68
C GLY A 21 -2.80 -7.80 7.17
N PHE A 22 -3.19 -6.85 6.31
CA PHE A 22 -4.22 -5.87 6.65
C PHE A 22 -5.62 -6.45 6.39
N SER A 23 -6.55 -6.08 7.26
CA SER A 23 -7.97 -6.46 7.14
C SER A 23 -8.60 -6.02 5.81
N ASP A 24 -8.20 -4.84 5.34
CA ASP A 24 -8.73 -4.20 4.14
C ASP A 24 -7.79 -3.09 3.65
N GLN A 25 -8.10 -2.56 2.46
CA GLN A 25 -7.33 -1.47 1.85
C GLN A 25 -7.33 -0.17 2.67
N SER A 26 -8.40 0.13 3.42
CA SER A 26 -8.48 1.34 4.25
C SER A 26 -7.56 1.24 5.46
N HIS A 27 -7.46 0.07 6.09
CA HIS A 27 -6.51 -0.22 7.16
C HIS A 27 -5.08 -0.07 6.66
N LEU A 28 -4.74 -0.68 5.51
CA LEU A 28 -3.45 -0.46 4.85
C LEU A 28 -3.20 1.03 4.61
N THR A 29 -4.16 1.76 4.08
CA THR A 29 -4.02 3.19 3.75
C THR A 29 -3.74 4.05 4.98
N ARG A 30 -4.47 3.83 6.08
CA ARG A 30 -4.27 4.55 7.34
C ARG A 30 -2.88 4.27 7.91
N HIS A 31 -2.49 3.00 7.97
CA HIS A 31 -1.19 2.59 8.49
C HIS A 31 -0.04 3.10 7.63
N PHE A 32 -0.15 2.97 6.31
CA PHE A 32 0.86 3.42 5.35
C PHE A 32 1.06 4.93 5.41
N LYS A 33 -0.04 5.72 5.45
CA LYS A 33 0.04 7.18 5.59
C LYS A 33 0.66 7.62 6.91
N ARG A 34 0.38 6.90 8.01
CA ARG A 34 1.00 7.17 9.32
C ARG A 34 2.51 7.01 9.31
N ILE A 35 3.05 6.08 8.52
CA ILE A 35 4.49 5.76 8.49
C ILE A 35 5.22 6.54 7.41
N THR A 36 4.61 6.71 6.23
CA THR A 36 5.29 7.25 5.03
C THR A 36 4.84 8.66 4.66
N SER A 37 3.89 9.23 5.39
CA SER A 37 3.28 10.55 5.14
C SER A 37 2.53 10.70 3.82
N ILE A 38 2.43 9.65 2.99
CA ILE A 38 1.66 9.63 1.74
C ILE A 38 0.74 8.42 1.69
N THR A 39 -0.26 8.43 0.82
CA THR A 39 -1.11 7.24 0.61
C THR A 39 -0.42 6.22 -0.29
N PRO A 40 -0.73 4.92 -0.16
CA PRO A 40 -0.16 3.91 -1.04
C PRO A 40 -0.56 4.12 -2.52
N GLY A 41 -1.71 4.73 -2.79
CA GLY A 41 -2.10 5.12 -4.16
C GLY A 41 -1.29 6.29 -4.73
N ALA A 42 -0.91 7.27 -3.90
CA ALA A 42 0.01 8.33 -4.32
C ALA A 42 1.42 7.77 -4.54
N PHE A 43 1.87 6.83 -3.70
CA PHE A 43 3.12 6.11 -3.92
C PHE A 43 3.08 5.29 -5.21
N ALA A 44 2.01 4.54 -5.47
CA ALA A 44 1.81 3.74 -6.69
C ALA A 44 1.93 4.58 -7.97
N GLN A 45 1.38 5.80 -7.97
CA GLN A 45 1.51 6.72 -9.12
C GLN A 45 2.94 7.22 -9.35
N LYS A 46 3.76 7.33 -8.29
CA LYS A 46 5.16 7.76 -8.40
C LYS A 46 6.11 6.64 -8.85
N VAL A 47 5.73 5.38 -8.65
CA VAL A 47 6.56 4.22 -8.96
C VAL A 47 6.12 3.47 -10.22
N ARG A 48 5.04 3.92 -10.86
CA ARG A 48 4.67 3.54 -12.22
C ARG A 48 5.59 4.23 -13.22
#